data_AF-G3W208-F1
#
_entry.id   AF-G3W208-F1
#
_cell.length_a   1.000
_cell.length_b   1.000
_cell.length_c   1.000
_cell.angle_alpha   90.00
_cell.angle_beta   90.00
_cell.angle_gamma   90.00
#
_symmetry.space_group_name_H-M   'P 1'
#
loop_
_entity.id
_entity.type
_entity.pdbx_description
1 polymer ?
#
loop_
_entity_poly.entity_id
_entity_poly.type
_entity_poly.pdbx_seq_one_letter_code
_entity_poly.pdbx_strand_id
1 'polypeptide(L)'
;MEGWHLPIVLLCLLFCEVSLAVYKQWIPSTNFEDASNWDKNRTPSETDIVMFDSNKMVSVFIGSTHVLTGAHLPLDGEFILAPGAGFAAFDGASDPSSDSDHNIHFLNADRYSWYDPSLWRTIQEDNDHLFSVDTELIPCRQDDVIFPPETSFRVDLGAGGRTISLHSISILGQKFNTDQELATYLTSSTGKLQFHGTGSLKLTPDSCEDPSGCKCGNDEVESWICASLLQNSGGRCPKPACQGALKPVGQCCEICGAMLFFNYTQAFDLQQYKQRLLHTFLDLPQASGVRMAISKVYRANTVPGSVHAARGKRQAGTLPQIQVVLTDDGAGPEAGRAAIHVAHAILTDVAEQGADFGILQGNMEYSSSSGSTAGLTGERPTSGLVTGMAIALVLGLMALLGGLLLLHRTGRVRLWPLAIPTLWHRSESASNQGNLGFENPIFDSPVPISGLNPGPDVEVVLEDASSPTSPNRNSGSYFTNPLFETDI
;
A
#
# COMPACT_ATOMS: atom_id res chain seq x y z
N MET A 1 14.95 40.26 -6.59
CA MET A 1 13.72 40.02 -5.79
C MET A 1 13.60 38.52 -5.50
N GLU A 2 14.37 37.96 -4.57
CA GLU A 2 14.57 36.49 -4.49
C GLU A 2 14.04 35.78 -3.22
N GLY A 3 13.45 36.49 -2.25
CA GLY A 3 13.06 35.89 -0.96
C GLY A 3 11.77 35.04 -0.94
N TRP A 4 10.98 35.03 -2.00
CA TRP A 4 9.60 34.52 -1.97
C TRP A 4 9.43 33.08 -2.48
N HIS A 5 10.39 32.55 -3.25
CA HIS A 5 10.24 31.21 -3.83
C HIS A 5 10.42 30.08 -2.80
N LEU A 6 11.35 30.23 -1.85
CA LEU A 6 11.59 29.22 -0.81
C LEU A 6 10.36 28.90 0.05
N PRO A 7 9.64 29.89 0.64
CA PRO A 7 8.44 29.60 1.43
C PRO A 7 7.28 29.08 0.56
N ILE A 8 7.18 29.48 -0.73
CA ILE A 8 6.16 28.94 -1.64
C ILE A 8 6.43 27.46 -1.94
N VAL A 9 7.68 27.08 -2.23
CA VAL A 9 8.06 25.67 -2.45
C VAL A 9 7.83 24.84 -1.18
N LEU A 10 8.18 25.36 0.00
CA LEU A 10 7.91 24.68 1.26
C LEU A 10 6.41 24.52 1.54
N LEU A 11 5.61 25.53 1.19
CA LEU A 11 4.15 25.49 1.32
C LEU A 11 3.51 24.53 0.31
N CYS A 12 4.01 24.44 -0.92
CA CYS A 12 3.59 23.43 -1.90
C CYS A 12 3.94 22.01 -1.44
N LEU A 13 5.11 21.80 -0.83
CA LEU A 13 5.47 20.50 -0.23
C LEU A 13 4.61 20.15 0.99
N LEU A 14 4.09 21.14 1.72
CA LEU A 14 3.12 20.96 2.82
C LEU A 14 1.68 20.75 2.34
N PHE A 15 1.36 21.09 1.08
CA PHE A 15 0.05 20.83 0.44
C PHE A 15 0.09 19.75 -0.64
N CYS A 16 1.23 19.08 -0.81
CA CYS A 16 1.27 17.74 -1.40
C CYS A 16 0.70 16.75 -0.38
N GLU A 17 -0.64 16.74 -0.23
CA GLU A 17 -1.31 15.54 0.23
C GLU A 17 -0.89 14.39 -0.70
N VAL A 18 -0.21 13.40 -0.13
CA VAL A 18 0.23 12.23 -0.87
C VAL A 18 -1.01 11.39 -1.11
N SER A 19 -1.73 11.69 -2.19
CA SER A 19 -2.83 10.87 -2.68
C SER A 19 -2.28 9.48 -2.98
N LEU A 20 -2.50 8.55 -2.06
CA LEU A 20 -2.02 7.17 -2.16
C LEU A 20 -2.82 6.41 -3.21
N ALA A 21 -2.47 6.66 -4.47
CA ALA A 21 -2.90 5.86 -5.61
C ALA A 21 -2.36 4.44 -5.42
N VAL A 22 -3.24 3.52 -5.02
CA VAL A 22 -2.92 2.10 -4.96
C VAL A 22 -2.84 1.59 -6.40
N TYR A 23 -1.62 1.28 -6.84
CA TYR A 23 -1.37 0.79 -8.19
C TYR A 23 -1.63 -0.72 -8.28
N LYS A 24 -2.60 -1.09 -9.12
CA LYS A 24 -3.00 -2.48 -9.38
C LYS A 24 -2.57 -2.87 -10.78
N GLN A 25 -1.53 -3.68 -10.88
CA GLN A 25 -1.01 -4.15 -12.15
C GLN A 25 -1.62 -5.51 -12.50
N TRP A 26 -2.07 -5.65 -13.75
CA TRP A 26 -2.43 -6.94 -14.34
C TRP A 26 -1.18 -7.81 -14.53
N ILE A 27 -1.27 -9.12 -14.24
CA ILE A 27 -0.15 -10.07 -14.35
C ILE A 27 -0.13 -10.82 -15.69
N PRO A 28 -1.23 -11.42 -16.20
CA PRO A 28 -1.20 -12.22 -17.43
C PRO A 28 -0.89 -11.45 -18.71
N SER A 29 -0.05 -12.03 -19.57
CA SER A 29 0.18 -11.57 -20.94
C SER A 29 -0.57 -12.43 -21.96
N THR A 30 -0.72 -11.93 -23.18
CA THR A 30 -0.93 -12.74 -24.40
C THR A 30 0.26 -12.63 -25.35
N ASN A 31 1.46 -12.38 -24.81
CA ASN A 31 2.68 -12.18 -25.60
C ASN A 31 3.13 -13.50 -26.24
N PHE A 32 3.74 -13.41 -27.43
CA PHE A 32 4.25 -14.56 -28.17
C PHE A 32 5.45 -15.21 -27.47
N GLU A 33 6.34 -14.40 -26.89
CA GLU A 33 7.52 -14.85 -26.12
C GLU A 33 7.20 -15.44 -24.73
N ASP A 34 5.95 -15.40 -24.28
CA ASP A 34 5.54 -15.97 -22.99
C ASP A 34 5.25 -17.47 -23.13
N ALA A 35 6.16 -18.30 -22.61
CA ALA A 35 6.04 -19.76 -22.64
C ALA A 35 4.73 -20.29 -22.01
N SER A 36 4.10 -19.55 -21.08
CA SER A 36 2.84 -19.95 -20.44
C SER A 36 1.59 -19.73 -21.32
N ASN A 37 1.74 -19.09 -22.48
CA ASN A 37 0.69 -18.97 -23.49
C ASN A 37 0.64 -20.14 -24.49
N TRP A 38 1.53 -21.13 -24.37
CA TRP A 38 1.63 -22.24 -25.33
C TRP A 38 1.38 -23.59 -24.66
N ASP A 39 0.69 -24.49 -25.36
CA ASP A 39 0.31 -25.84 -24.88
C ASP A 39 1.51 -26.69 -24.45
N LYS A 40 2.66 -26.51 -25.12
CA LYS A 40 3.92 -27.21 -24.83
C LYS A 40 4.79 -26.51 -23.76
N ASN A 41 4.28 -25.47 -23.10
CA ASN A 41 4.96 -24.66 -22.07
C ASN A 41 6.39 -24.23 -22.48
N ARG A 42 6.52 -23.79 -23.73
CA ARG A 42 7.72 -23.23 -24.35
C ARG A 42 7.30 -22.26 -25.45
N THR A 43 8.16 -21.33 -25.83
CA THR A 43 7.94 -20.57 -27.06
C THR A 43 8.04 -21.46 -28.30
N PRO A 44 7.43 -21.06 -29.44
CA PRO A 44 7.72 -21.66 -30.74
C PRO A 44 9.20 -21.56 -31.11
N SER A 45 9.63 -22.44 -32.00
CA SER A 45 10.98 -22.57 -32.55
C SER A 45 10.93 -22.72 -34.08
N GLU A 46 12.09 -22.68 -34.73
CA GLU A 46 12.21 -22.66 -36.20
C GLU A 46 11.45 -23.78 -36.92
N THR A 47 11.37 -24.99 -36.34
CA THR A 47 10.67 -26.13 -36.94
C THR A 47 9.16 -26.12 -36.72
N ASP A 48 8.63 -25.31 -35.80
CA ASP A 48 7.22 -25.39 -35.40
C ASP A 48 6.26 -24.77 -36.43
N ILE A 49 5.03 -25.28 -36.41
CA ILE A 49 3.84 -24.69 -37.02
C ILE A 49 3.00 -24.10 -35.89
N VAL A 50 2.88 -22.78 -35.86
CA VAL A 50 2.09 -22.06 -34.85
C VAL A 50 0.60 -22.20 -35.14
N MET A 51 -0.18 -22.59 -34.13
CA MET A 51 -1.61 -22.85 -34.23
C MET A 51 -2.41 -21.94 -33.29
N PHE A 52 -3.09 -20.94 -33.86
CA PHE A 52 -4.15 -20.22 -33.16
C PHE A 52 -5.52 -20.83 -33.49
N ASP A 53 -6.39 -20.97 -32.48
CA ASP A 53 -7.78 -21.37 -32.69
C ASP A 53 -8.51 -20.32 -33.54
N SER A 54 -9.03 -20.74 -34.69
CA SER A 54 -9.61 -19.83 -35.70
C SER A 54 -10.82 -19.02 -35.20
N ASN A 55 -11.53 -19.51 -34.17
CA ASN A 55 -12.67 -18.86 -33.56
C ASN A 55 -12.34 -18.04 -32.29
N LYS A 56 -11.05 -17.85 -31.98
CA LYS A 56 -10.61 -17.08 -30.80
C LYS A 56 -10.19 -15.67 -31.18
N MET A 57 -10.71 -14.72 -30.40
CA MET A 57 -10.33 -13.31 -30.48
C MET A 57 -9.12 -13.05 -29.59
N VAL A 58 -8.03 -12.54 -30.16
CA VAL A 58 -6.80 -12.28 -29.40
C VAL A 58 -5.98 -11.14 -30.01
N SER A 59 -5.38 -10.34 -29.13
CA SER A 59 -4.29 -9.41 -29.42
C SER A 59 -3.00 -10.06 -28.94
N VAL A 60 -1.98 -10.15 -29.79
CA VAL A 60 -0.70 -10.83 -29.48
C VAL A 60 0.46 -9.87 -29.72
N PHE A 61 1.14 -9.46 -28.65
CA PHE A 61 2.37 -8.69 -28.72
C PHE A 61 3.55 -9.60 -29.03
N ILE A 62 4.45 -9.11 -29.88
CA ILE A 62 5.67 -9.78 -30.29
C ILE A 62 6.82 -8.80 -30.08
N GLY A 63 7.73 -9.14 -29.17
CA GLY A 63 8.91 -8.33 -28.84
C GLY A 63 10.11 -8.55 -29.76
N SER A 64 10.15 -9.64 -30.53
CA SER A 64 11.34 -10.09 -31.26
C SER A 64 11.04 -10.70 -32.64
N THR A 65 12.08 -11.03 -33.41
CA THR A 65 11.95 -11.70 -34.71
C THR A 65 11.94 -13.22 -34.53
N HIS A 66 10.91 -13.90 -35.02
CA HIS A 66 10.75 -15.35 -34.95
C HIS A 66 10.86 -16.01 -36.33
N VAL A 67 11.58 -17.13 -36.41
CA VAL A 67 11.61 -18.02 -37.58
C VAL A 67 10.61 -19.15 -37.32
N LEU A 68 9.78 -19.52 -38.30
CA LEU A 68 8.75 -20.57 -38.19
C LEU A 68 8.61 -21.38 -39.49
N THR A 69 8.25 -22.65 -39.39
CA THR A 69 7.80 -23.48 -40.54
C THR A 69 6.46 -22.98 -41.08
N GLY A 70 5.56 -22.51 -40.21
CA GLY A 70 4.27 -21.96 -40.61
C GLY A 70 3.46 -21.36 -39.46
N ALA A 71 2.35 -20.69 -39.79
CA ALA A 71 1.44 -20.14 -38.81
C ALA A 71 -0.02 -20.16 -39.32
N HIS A 72 -0.92 -20.73 -38.52
CA HIS A 72 -2.37 -20.64 -38.67
C HIS A 72 -2.87 -19.54 -37.73
N LEU A 73 -3.33 -18.43 -38.31
CA LEU A 73 -3.74 -17.22 -37.59
C LEU A 73 -5.24 -17.26 -37.19
N PRO A 74 -5.67 -16.55 -36.14
CA PRO A 74 -7.09 -16.41 -35.81
C PRO A 74 -7.84 -15.64 -36.92
N LEU A 75 -9.15 -15.84 -37.04
CA LEU A 75 -9.97 -15.08 -38.01
C LEU A 75 -10.19 -13.63 -37.57
N ASP A 76 -10.30 -13.41 -36.26
CA ASP A 76 -10.49 -12.10 -35.63
C ASP A 76 -9.34 -11.84 -34.64
N GLY A 77 -8.23 -11.24 -35.08
CA GLY A 77 -7.09 -10.99 -34.20
C GLY A 77 -6.11 -9.94 -34.74
N GLU A 78 -5.15 -9.57 -33.91
CA GLU A 78 -4.08 -8.62 -34.26
C GLU A 78 -2.73 -9.07 -33.69
N PHE A 79 -1.66 -8.71 -34.39
CA PHE A 79 -0.28 -8.92 -33.94
C PHE A 79 0.40 -7.56 -33.78
N ILE A 80 0.76 -7.21 -32.54
CA ILE A 80 1.44 -5.95 -32.19
C ILE A 80 2.94 -6.20 -32.28
N LEU A 81 3.55 -5.76 -33.39
CA LEU A 81 5.00 -5.87 -33.60
C LEU A 81 5.74 -4.72 -32.90
N ALA A 82 6.64 -5.05 -31.98
CA ALA A 82 7.62 -4.11 -31.45
C ALA A 82 8.64 -3.67 -32.54
N PRO A 83 9.39 -2.57 -32.34
CA PRO A 83 10.48 -2.19 -33.25
C PRO A 83 11.53 -3.29 -33.37
N GLY A 84 11.66 -3.90 -34.56
CA GLY A 84 12.55 -5.05 -34.81
C GLY A 84 11.92 -6.42 -34.59
N ALA A 85 10.64 -6.49 -34.24
CA ALA A 85 9.86 -7.73 -34.22
C ALA A 85 9.33 -8.11 -35.61
N GLY A 86 9.05 -9.40 -35.80
CA GLY A 86 8.50 -9.91 -37.07
C GLY A 86 8.52 -11.43 -37.18
N PHE A 87 8.09 -11.92 -38.34
CA PHE A 87 8.13 -13.34 -38.70
C PHE A 87 8.95 -13.56 -39.97
N ALA A 88 9.76 -14.61 -39.95
CA ALA A 88 10.49 -15.14 -41.09
C ALA A 88 10.09 -16.60 -41.33
N ALA A 89 10.06 -17.02 -42.60
CA ALA A 89 9.90 -18.42 -42.95
C ALA A 89 11.20 -19.19 -42.70
N PHE A 90 11.09 -20.40 -42.15
CA PHE A 90 12.20 -21.32 -42.03
C PHE A 90 12.72 -21.76 -43.42
N ASP A 91 14.04 -21.87 -43.57
CA ASP A 91 14.70 -22.13 -44.86
C ASP A 91 14.86 -23.62 -45.21
N GLY A 92 14.58 -24.51 -44.25
CA GLY A 92 14.70 -25.96 -44.41
C GLY A 92 16.13 -26.50 -44.20
N ALA A 93 17.04 -25.74 -43.61
CA ALA A 93 18.41 -26.21 -43.32
C ALA A 93 18.46 -27.38 -42.32
N SER A 94 17.46 -27.49 -41.44
CA SER A 94 17.25 -28.61 -40.51
C SER A 94 16.05 -29.45 -40.99
N ASP A 95 16.27 -30.67 -41.50
CA ASP A 95 15.19 -31.59 -41.86
C ASP A 95 14.53 -32.16 -40.58
N PRO A 96 13.29 -31.76 -40.21
CA PRO A 96 12.72 -32.11 -38.93
C PRO A 96 12.27 -33.57 -38.92
N SER A 97 12.53 -34.32 -37.84
CA SER A 97 12.20 -35.75 -37.81
C SER A 97 10.69 -35.97 -37.96
N SER A 98 10.32 -36.84 -38.90
CA SER A 98 8.92 -37.07 -39.34
C SER A 98 7.96 -37.53 -38.24
N ASP A 99 8.50 -38.03 -37.13
CA ASP A 99 7.75 -38.60 -36.01
C ASP A 99 7.52 -37.60 -34.87
N SER A 100 7.95 -36.34 -35.02
CA SER A 100 7.73 -35.28 -34.03
C SER A 100 6.56 -34.37 -34.43
N ASP A 101 5.71 -34.05 -33.45
CA ASP A 101 4.58 -33.14 -33.62
C ASP A 101 5.04 -31.68 -33.47
N HIS A 102 5.19 -31.02 -34.63
CA HIS A 102 5.64 -29.63 -34.78
C HIS A 102 4.52 -28.60 -34.56
N ASN A 103 3.27 -29.00 -34.35
CA ASN A 103 2.19 -28.05 -34.10
C ASN A 103 2.32 -27.49 -32.68
N ILE A 104 2.32 -26.17 -32.48
CA ILE A 104 2.32 -25.56 -31.14
C ILE A 104 1.11 -24.64 -30.98
N HIS A 105 0.26 -24.94 -30.00
CA HIS A 105 -1.05 -24.32 -29.87
C HIS A 105 -1.04 -23.16 -28.87
N PHE A 106 -1.50 -21.99 -29.33
CA PHE A 106 -1.69 -20.85 -28.45
C PHE A 106 -2.91 -21.09 -27.57
N LEU A 107 -2.71 -21.06 -26.24
CA LEU A 107 -3.73 -21.39 -25.26
C LEU A 107 -4.85 -20.35 -25.25
N ASN A 108 -6.09 -20.83 -25.14
CA ASN A 108 -7.30 -20.00 -25.09
C ASN A 108 -7.16 -18.81 -24.12
N ALA A 109 -7.08 -17.60 -24.67
CA ALA A 109 -6.88 -16.37 -23.91
C ALA A 109 -8.14 -15.85 -23.20
N ASP A 110 -9.33 -16.42 -23.47
CA ASP A 110 -10.57 -16.13 -22.72
C ASP A 110 -10.54 -16.63 -21.25
N ARG A 111 -9.41 -17.20 -20.79
CA ARG A 111 -9.27 -17.89 -19.49
C ARG A 111 -9.09 -16.97 -18.28
N TYR A 112 -8.85 -15.67 -18.49
CA TYR A 112 -8.43 -14.74 -17.46
C TYR A 112 -9.57 -13.80 -17.04
N SER A 113 -10.02 -13.91 -15.78
CA SER A 113 -11.12 -13.13 -15.21
C SER A 113 -10.63 -11.87 -14.51
N TRP A 114 -11.29 -10.72 -14.72
CA TRP A 114 -11.04 -9.51 -13.91
C TRP A 114 -11.20 -9.76 -12.41
N TYR A 115 -12.10 -10.68 -12.03
CA TYR A 115 -12.45 -10.96 -10.64
C TYR A 115 -11.54 -12.00 -9.97
N ASP A 116 -10.52 -12.53 -10.64
CA ASP A 116 -9.57 -13.48 -10.02
C ASP A 116 -8.44 -12.73 -9.28
N PRO A 117 -8.33 -12.84 -7.94
CA PRO A 117 -7.27 -12.21 -7.16
C PRO A 117 -5.85 -12.57 -7.61
N SER A 118 -5.65 -13.77 -8.15
CA SER A 118 -4.31 -14.29 -8.49
C SER A 118 -3.72 -13.66 -9.76
N LEU A 119 -4.51 -12.87 -10.50
CA LEU A 119 -4.11 -12.21 -11.75
C LEU A 119 -3.72 -10.73 -11.55
N TRP A 120 -3.73 -10.24 -10.30
CA TRP A 120 -3.47 -8.84 -9.94
C TRP A 120 -2.30 -8.72 -8.95
N ARG A 121 -1.50 -7.66 -9.10
CA ARG A 121 -0.38 -7.30 -8.22
C ARG A 121 -0.52 -5.87 -7.72
N THR A 122 -0.52 -5.67 -6.40
CA THR A 122 -0.32 -4.34 -5.80
C THR A 122 1.16 -3.95 -5.92
N ILE A 123 1.48 -2.76 -6.44
CA ILE A 123 2.87 -2.34 -6.73
C ILE A 123 3.57 -1.63 -5.54
N GLN A 124 2.84 -1.25 -4.49
CA GLN A 124 3.37 -0.43 -3.38
C GLN A 124 3.25 -1.05 -1.98
N GLU A 125 2.94 -2.35 -1.86
CA GLU A 125 2.76 -3.04 -0.56
C GLU A 125 3.78 -4.18 -0.34
N ASP A 126 5.02 -3.97 -0.76
CA ASP A 126 6.13 -4.93 -0.58
C ASP A 126 6.68 -4.87 0.86
N ASN A 127 5.89 -5.38 1.81
CA ASN A 127 6.22 -5.51 3.23
C ASN A 127 5.63 -6.83 3.75
N ASP A 128 6.50 -7.72 4.26
CA ASP A 128 6.12 -9.08 4.67
C ASP A 128 5.02 -9.12 5.76
N HIS A 129 4.85 -8.05 6.55
CA HIS A 129 3.82 -7.95 7.58
C HIS A 129 2.47 -7.43 7.07
N LEU A 130 2.34 -7.08 5.78
CA LEU A 130 1.08 -6.62 5.17
C LEU A 130 0.42 -7.69 4.29
N PHE A 131 -0.91 -7.65 4.24
CA PHE A 131 -1.70 -8.28 3.18
C PHE A 131 -3.01 -7.50 2.96
N SER A 132 -3.64 -7.68 1.80
CA SER A 132 -5.02 -7.21 1.54
C SER A 132 -5.99 -8.38 1.67
N VAL A 133 -7.23 -8.14 2.11
CA VAL A 133 -8.27 -9.19 2.09
C VAL A 133 -8.69 -9.51 0.65
N ASP A 134 -9.26 -10.69 0.39
CA ASP A 134 -9.47 -11.21 -0.98
C ASP A 134 -10.23 -10.25 -1.93
N THR A 135 -11.22 -9.48 -1.44
CA THR A 135 -11.94 -8.47 -2.25
C THR A 135 -11.14 -7.20 -2.57
N GLU A 136 -10.03 -6.99 -1.86
CA GLU A 136 -9.12 -5.85 -1.98
C GLU A 136 -7.80 -6.24 -2.70
N LEU A 137 -7.66 -7.51 -3.11
CA LEU A 137 -6.57 -7.97 -3.99
C LEU A 137 -6.81 -7.53 -5.44
N ILE A 138 -8.04 -7.69 -5.96
CA ILE A 138 -8.46 -7.11 -7.25
C ILE A 138 -8.60 -5.56 -7.14
N PRO A 139 -8.71 -4.82 -8.25
CA PRO A 139 -8.84 -3.36 -8.20
C PRO A 139 -10.07 -2.86 -7.44
N CYS A 140 -9.84 -1.90 -6.55
CA CYS A 140 -10.84 -1.12 -5.84
C CYS A 140 -11.22 0.16 -6.61
N ARG A 141 -12.29 0.83 -6.19
CA ARG A 141 -12.81 2.02 -6.90
C ARG A 141 -11.83 3.20 -7.00
N GLN A 142 -10.91 3.32 -6.05
CA GLN A 142 -9.94 4.42 -6.00
C GLN A 142 -8.55 4.03 -6.57
N ASP A 143 -8.42 2.84 -7.16
CA ASP A 143 -7.13 2.32 -7.61
C ASP A 143 -6.75 2.83 -9.01
N ASP A 144 -5.45 2.98 -9.25
CA ASP A 144 -4.86 3.21 -10.56
C ASP A 144 -4.53 1.84 -11.18
N VAL A 145 -5.30 1.43 -12.21
CA VAL A 145 -5.06 0.15 -12.89
C VAL A 145 -3.99 0.28 -13.98
N ILE A 146 -3.03 -0.64 -14.00
CA ILE A 146 -1.97 -0.73 -15.01
C ILE A 146 -2.05 -2.07 -15.74
N PHE A 147 -2.40 -2.02 -17.02
CA PHE A 147 -1.94 -3.01 -17.98
C PHE A 147 -0.57 -2.55 -18.49
N PRO A 148 0.51 -3.36 -18.37
CA PRO A 148 1.86 -2.92 -18.70
C PRO A 148 2.02 -2.35 -20.13
N PRO A 149 3.00 -1.46 -20.37
CA PRO A 149 3.47 -1.20 -21.73
C PRO A 149 4.14 -2.45 -22.32
N GLU A 150 4.36 -2.46 -23.64
CA GLU A 150 5.13 -3.51 -24.33
C GLU A 150 4.62 -4.94 -24.05
N THR A 151 3.29 -5.07 -23.97
CA THR A 151 2.59 -6.32 -23.73
C THR A 151 1.23 -6.29 -24.43
N SER A 152 0.66 -7.45 -24.70
CA SER A 152 -0.77 -7.62 -24.96
C SER A 152 -1.40 -8.44 -23.84
N PHE A 153 -2.72 -8.41 -23.74
CA PHE A 153 -3.46 -9.20 -22.77
C PHE A 153 -4.86 -9.50 -23.30
N ARG A 154 -5.58 -10.37 -22.57
CA ARG A 154 -7.02 -10.55 -22.73
C ARG A 154 -7.66 -10.75 -21.36
N VAL A 155 -8.77 -10.07 -21.10
CA VAL A 155 -9.47 -10.10 -19.81
C VAL A 155 -11.00 -10.15 -19.96
N ASP A 156 -11.64 -11.02 -19.17
CA ASP A 156 -13.09 -11.06 -19.02
C ASP A 156 -13.56 -10.05 -17.96
N LEU A 157 -14.37 -9.08 -18.38
CA LEU A 157 -15.11 -8.19 -17.48
C LEU A 157 -16.36 -8.87 -16.88
N GLY A 158 -16.64 -10.11 -17.29
CA GLY A 158 -17.54 -11.04 -16.64
C GLY A 158 -19.01 -10.93 -17.05
N ALA A 159 -19.83 -11.73 -16.37
CA ALA A 159 -21.27 -11.83 -16.62
C ALA A 159 -22.08 -10.71 -15.95
N GLY A 160 -23.35 -10.57 -16.35
CA GLY A 160 -24.35 -9.77 -15.62
C GLY A 160 -24.32 -8.26 -15.84
N GLY A 161 -23.58 -7.73 -16.83
CA GLY A 161 -23.72 -6.33 -17.25
C GLY A 161 -23.23 -5.27 -16.24
N ARG A 162 -22.35 -5.63 -15.30
CA ARG A 162 -21.91 -4.72 -14.24
C ARG A 162 -20.91 -3.68 -14.74
N THR A 163 -20.84 -2.53 -14.05
CA THR A 163 -19.81 -1.51 -14.28
C THR A 163 -18.76 -1.57 -13.15
N ILE A 164 -17.55 -1.96 -13.52
CA ILE A 164 -16.34 -1.81 -12.71
C ILE A 164 -15.96 -0.33 -12.76
N SER A 165 -15.78 0.32 -11.60
CA SER A 165 -15.37 1.72 -11.48
C SER A 165 -13.96 1.79 -10.90
N LEU A 166 -13.11 2.67 -11.42
CA LEU A 166 -11.68 2.81 -11.07
C LEU A 166 -11.29 4.29 -10.97
N HIS A 167 -10.16 4.65 -10.36
CA HIS A 167 -9.68 6.04 -10.39
C HIS A 167 -9.15 6.38 -11.80
N SER A 168 -8.26 5.55 -12.31
CA SER A 168 -7.84 5.59 -13.72
C SER A 168 -7.46 4.20 -14.25
N ILE A 169 -7.15 4.13 -15.54
CA ILE A 169 -6.59 2.95 -16.19
C ILE A 169 -5.50 3.33 -17.19
N SER A 170 -4.42 2.57 -17.22
CA SER A 170 -3.34 2.69 -18.21
C SER A 170 -3.25 1.40 -19.03
N ILE A 171 -3.21 1.54 -20.36
CA ILE A 171 -3.23 0.43 -21.32
C ILE A 171 -2.24 0.75 -22.44
N LEU A 172 -1.35 -0.19 -22.79
CA LEU A 172 -0.33 -0.01 -23.84
C LEU A 172 0.53 1.26 -23.66
N GLY A 173 0.79 1.66 -22.41
CA GLY A 173 1.50 2.90 -22.06
C GLY A 173 0.66 4.19 -22.12
N GLN A 174 -0.57 4.16 -22.63
CA GLN A 174 -1.49 5.29 -22.59
C GLN A 174 -2.29 5.30 -21.29
N LYS A 175 -2.18 6.38 -20.48
CA LYS A 175 -3.08 6.63 -19.35
C LYS A 175 -4.38 7.27 -19.85
N PHE A 176 -5.52 6.67 -19.53
CA PHE A 176 -6.85 7.17 -19.85
C PHE A 176 -7.35 8.05 -18.69
N ASN A 177 -7.75 9.28 -19.01
CA ASN A 177 -8.12 10.29 -18.01
C ASN A 177 -9.61 10.60 -18.01
N THR A 178 -10.36 10.11 -19.00
CA THR A 178 -11.82 10.30 -19.11
C THR A 178 -12.57 9.03 -19.52
N ASP A 179 -13.82 8.92 -19.06
CA ASP A 179 -14.77 7.88 -19.50
C ASP A 179 -14.91 7.79 -21.02
N GLN A 180 -14.88 8.94 -21.71
CA GLN A 180 -15.12 9.01 -23.14
C GLN A 180 -13.95 8.46 -23.96
N GLU A 181 -12.71 8.73 -23.57
CA GLU A 181 -11.52 8.13 -24.18
C GLU A 181 -11.52 6.62 -23.97
N LEU A 182 -11.79 6.16 -22.74
CA LEU A 182 -11.82 4.75 -22.40
C LEU A 182 -12.95 4.00 -23.15
N ALA A 183 -14.16 4.55 -23.21
CA ALA A 183 -15.26 3.96 -23.97
C ALA A 183 -14.98 3.92 -25.48
N THR A 184 -14.27 4.93 -26.02
CA THR A 184 -13.83 4.94 -27.42
C THR A 184 -12.79 3.83 -27.66
N TYR A 185 -11.85 3.64 -26.74
CA TYR A 185 -10.86 2.56 -26.81
C TYR A 185 -11.52 1.17 -26.74
N LEU A 186 -12.37 0.92 -25.74
CA LEU A 186 -13.08 -0.36 -25.54
C LEU A 186 -14.01 -0.73 -26.70
N THR A 187 -14.48 0.24 -27.48
CA THR A 187 -15.31 0.01 -28.67
C THR A 187 -14.51 -0.10 -29.98
N SER A 188 -13.19 0.14 -29.95
CA SER A 188 -12.28 -0.11 -31.08
C SER A 188 -12.08 -1.62 -31.37
N SER A 189 -11.38 -1.96 -32.44
CA SER A 189 -11.03 -3.36 -32.76
C SER A 189 -10.09 -3.95 -31.69
N THR A 190 -8.95 -3.31 -31.45
CA THR A 190 -7.97 -3.67 -30.41
C THR A 190 -8.61 -3.80 -29.03
N GLY A 191 -9.48 -2.85 -28.65
CA GLY A 191 -10.23 -2.90 -27.39
C GLY A 191 -11.08 -4.16 -27.20
N LYS A 192 -11.71 -4.67 -28.28
CA LYS A 192 -12.52 -5.92 -28.26
C LYS A 192 -11.68 -7.19 -28.30
N LEU A 193 -10.45 -7.11 -28.80
CA LEU A 193 -9.49 -8.22 -28.76
C LEU A 193 -8.87 -8.37 -27.35
N GLN A 194 -8.74 -7.27 -26.61
CA GLN A 194 -8.17 -7.24 -25.26
C GLN A 194 -9.22 -7.33 -24.12
N PHE A 195 -10.42 -6.77 -24.29
CA PHE A 195 -11.49 -6.80 -23.29
C PHE A 195 -12.73 -7.53 -23.82
N HIS A 196 -13.29 -8.44 -23.01
CA HIS A 196 -14.52 -9.15 -23.34
C HIS A 196 -15.46 -9.31 -22.14
N GLY A 197 -16.52 -10.10 -22.33
CA GLY A 197 -17.58 -10.30 -21.36
C GLY A 197 -18.78 -9.39 -21.61
N THR A 198 -19.62 -9.26 -20.59
CA THR A 198 -20.78 -8.34 -20.56
C THR A 198 -20.57 -7.16 -19.62
N GLY A 199 -19.54 -7.21 -18.77
CA GLY A 199 -19.15 -6.10 -17.90
C GLY A 199 -18.66 -4.88 -18.68
N SER A 200 -18.52 -3.78 -17.97
CA SER A 200 -18.07 -2.48 -18.48
C SER A 200 -17.08 -1.85 -17.52
N LEU A 201 -16.14 -1.06 -18.03
CA LEU A 201 -15.23 -0.24 -17.23
C LEU A 201 -15.69 1.21 -17.25
N LYS A 202 -15.47 1.91 -16.14
CA LYS A 202 -15.74 3.33 -15.97
C LYS A 202 -14.68 3.96 -15.07
N LEU A 203 -14.34 5.22 -15.32
CA LEU A 203 -13.52 6.02 -14.43
C LEU A 203 -14.39 6.86 -13.48
N THR A 204 -13.96 6.93 -12.22
CA THR A 204 -14.43 7.89 -11.23
C THR A 204 -13.18 8.57 -10.67
N PRO A 205 -12.72 9.68 -11.26
CA PRO A 205 -11.44 10.31 -10.94
C PRO A 205 -11.43 11.03 -9.58
N ASP A 206 -12.48 10.88 -8.77
CA ASP A 206 -12.51 11.29 -7.37
C ASP A 206 -11.48 10.42 -6.59
N SER A 207 -10.50 11.06 -5.95
CA SER A 207 -9.55 10.37 -5.06
C SER A 207 -10.19 10.08 -3.69
N CYS A 208 -9.47 9.34 -2.82
CA CYS A 208 -9.93 9.14 -1.44
C CYS A 208 -9.55 10.34 -0.55
N GLU A 209 -10.44 11.34 -0.45
CA GLU A 209 -10.28 12.53 0.40
C GLU A 209 -10.60 12.30 1.90
N ASP A 210 -10.97 11.08 2.31
CA ASP A 210 -11.31 10.74 3.71
C ASP A 210 -10.08 10.13 4.41
N PRO A 211 -9.47 10.79 5.42
CA PRO A 211 -8.28 10.27 6.12
C PRO A 211 -8.50 8.94 6.81
N SER A 212 -9.75 8.60 7.17
CA SER A 212 -10.09 7.28 7.71
C SER A 212 -10.15 6.18 6.64
N GLY A 213 -9.79 6.50 5.40
CA GLY A 213 -9.75 5.64 4.23
C GLY A 213 -11.07 5.59 3.46
N CYS A 214 -11.07 4.83 2.37
CA CYS A 214 -12.26 4.57 1.55
C CYS A 214 -12.59 3.08 1.56
N LYS A 215 -13.85 2.77 1.23
CA LYS A 215 -14.28 1.39 1.04
C LYS A 215 -13.94 0.95 -0.38
N CYS A 216 -13.29 -0.19 -0.53
CA CYS A 216 -12.87 -0.73 -1.83
C CYS A 216 -14.01 -0.81 -2.87
N GLY A 217 -15.22 -1.21 -2.44
CA GLY A 217 -16.43 -1.24 -3.26
C GLY A 217 -16.81 -2.60 -3.86
N ASN A 218 -15.96 -3.62 -3.70
CA ASN A 218 -16.10 -4.94 -4.32
C ASN A 218 -17.04 -5.91 -3.58
N ASP A 219 -17.73 -5.50 -2.50
CA ASP A 219 -18.60 -6.39 -1.71
C ASP A 219 -19.69 -7.07 -2.57
N GLU A 220 -20.29 -6.31 -3.49
CA GLU A 220 -21.38 -6.80 -4.34
C GLU A 220 -20.90 -7.82 -5.40
N VAL A 221 -19.59 -8.01 -5.54
CA VAL A 221 -18.96 -9.02 -6.40
C VAL A 221 -18.11 -10.04 -5.62
N GLU A 222 -18.12 -10.03 -4.27
CA GLU A 222 -17.41 -11.01 -3.41
C GLU A 222 -17.68 -12.45 -3.89
N SER A 223 -18.94 -12.78 -4.19
CA SER A 223 -19.31 -14.13 -4.64
C SER A 223 -18.68 -14.58 -5.97
N TRP A 224 -18.27 -13.64 -6.84
CA TRP A 224 -17.56 -13.93 -8.08
C TRP A 224 -16.05 -14.04 -7.82
N ILE A 225 -15.51 -13.15 -7.00
CA ILE A 225 -14.10 -13.16 -6.57
C ILE A 225 -13.77 -14.49 -5.89
N CYS A 226 -14.62 -14.93 -4.96
CA CYS A 226 -14.45 -16.21 -4.28
C CYS A 226 -14.70 -17.42 -5.19
N ALA A 227 -15.51 -17.29 -6.24
CA ALA A 227 -15.70 -18.36 -7.22
C ALA A 227 -14.45 -18.55 -8.10
N SER A 228 -13.81 -17.46 -8.54
CA SER A 228 -12.53 -17.50 -9.25
C SER A 228 -11.40 -18.01 -8.35
N LEU A 229 -11.19 -17.40 -7.18
CA LEU A 229 -10.13 -17.78 -6.23
C LEU A 229 -10.18 -19.27 -5.82
N LEU A 230 -11.39 -19.83 -5.67
CA LEU A 230 -11.60 -21.23 -5.28
C LEU A 230 -11.77 -22.20 -6.45
N GLN A 231 -11.65 -21.76 -7.71
CA GLN A 231 -11.84 -22.60 -8.90
C GLN A 231 -10.91 -23.83 -8.86
N ASN A 232 -9.62 -23.61 -8.58
CA ASN A 232 -8.62 -24.68 -8.46
C ASN A 232 -8.78 -25.56 -7.20
N SER A 233 -9.58 -25.12 -6.22
CA SER A 233 -9.98 -25.90 -5.02
C SER A 233 -11.38 -26.50 -5.14
N GLY A 234 -11.96 -26.58 -6.35
CA GLY A 234 -13.28 -27.16 -6.58
C GLY A 234 -14.43 -26.36 -5.96
N GLY A 235 -14.26 -25.04 -5.83
CA GLY A 235 -15.26 -24.13 -5.26
C GLY A 235 -15.42 -24.25 -3.74
N ARG A 236 -14.40 -24.74 -3.02
CA ARG A 236 -14.44 -24.97 -1.57
C ARG A 236 -13.22 -24.37 -0.87
N CYS A 237 -13.45 -23.67 0.23
CA CYS A 237 -12.39 -23.23 1.12
C CYS A 237 -11.63 -24.42 1.74
N PRO A 238 -10.31 -24.32 1.93
CA PRO A 238 -9.59 -25.23 2.82
C PRO A 238 -10.13 -25.10 4.24
N LYS A 239 -10.13 -26.19 5.01
CA LYS A 239 -10.59 -26.15 6.40
C LYS A 239 -9.50 -25.52 7.30
N PRO A 240 -9.81 -24.48 8.09
CA PRO A 240 -8.86 -23.91 9.05
C PRO A 240 -8.38 -24.93 10.10
N ALA A 241 -7.16 -24.75 10.59
CA ALA A 241 -6.54 -25.63 11.59
C ALA A 241 -6.99 -25.32 13.04
N CYS A 242 -7.42 -24.08 13.29
CA CYS A 242 -7.91 -23.59 14.57
C CYS A 242 -9.39 -23.96 14.83
N GLN A 243 -9.82 -23.77 16.09
CA GLN A 243 -11.24 -23.74 16.45
C GLN A 243 -11.75 -22.29 16.42
N GLY A 244 -13.05 -22.10 16.17
CA GLY A 244 -13.66 -20.76 16.13
C GLY A 244 -13.07 -19.84 15.05
N ALA A 245 -12.73 -20.39 13.87
CA ALA A 245 -12.14 -19.64 12.77
C ALA A 245 -12.99 -18.44 12.34
N LEU A 246 -12.32 -17.41 11.81
CA LEU A 246 -12.89 -16.08 11.58
C LEU A 246 -13.12 -15.83 10.09
N LYS A 247 -14.22 -15.16 9.74
CA LYS A 247 -14.53 -14.68 8.37
C LYS A 247 -14.51 -13.15 8.36
N PRO A 248 -13.35 -12.50 8.08
CA PRO A 248 -13.28 -11.06 7.91
C PRO A 248 -14.21 -10.56 6.80
N VAL A 249 -14.64 -9.31 6.91
CA VAL A 249 -15.29 -8.62 5.78
C VAL A 249 -14.27 -8.53 4.64
N GLY A 250 -14.65 -9.01 3.46
CA GLY A 250 -13.79 -9.03 2.27
C GLY A 250 -12.89 -10.25 2.10
N GLN A 251 -12.81 -11.16 3.08
CA GLN A 251 -12.06 -12.42 2.92
C GLN A 251 -13.00 -13.53 2.47
N CYS A 252 -12.64 -14.33 1.47
CA CYS A 252 -13.48 -15.41 0.93
C CYS A 252 -13.62 -16.59 1.89
N CYS A 253 -12.54 -16.98 2.55
CA CYS A 253 -12.49 -18.13 3.45
C CYS A 253 -12.34 -17.75 4.92
N GLU A 254 -12.63 -18.71 5.80
CA GLU A 254 -12.32 -18.61 7.22
C GLU A 254 -10.81 -18.71 7.46
N ILE A 255 -10.29 -17.98 8.45
CA ILE A 255 -8.87 -17.89 8.81
C ILE A 255 -8.65 -18.08 10.32
N CYS A 256 -7.39 -18.25 10.72
CA CYS A 256 -6.96 -18.33 12.12
C CYS A 256 -6.23 -17.04 12.52
N GLY A 257 -6.39 -16.61 13.79
CA GLY A 257 -5.84 -15.37 14.30
C GLY A 257 -6.88 -14.50 15.00
N ALA A 258 -6.87 -13.19 14.71
CA ALA A 258 -7.71 -12.20 15.36
C ALA A 258 -8.26 -11.15 14.37
N MET A 259 -9.40 -10.57 14.72
CA MET A 259 -9.99 -9.40 14.08
C MET A 259 -10.25 -8.33 15.14
N LEU A 260 -9.75 -7.12 14.90
CA LEU A 260 -10.00 -5.94 15.70
C LEU A 260 -10.97 -5.02 14.95
N PHE A 261 -11.95 -4.45 15.66
CA PHE A 261 -12.89 -3.50 15.10
C PHE A 261 -12.84 -2.19 15.89
N PHE A 262 -12.45 -1.11 15.22
CA PHE A 262 -12.32 0.22 15.83
C PHE A 262 -13.47 1.15 15.42
N ASN A 263 -14.12 1.73 16.43
CA ASN A 263 -14.94 2.93 16.29
C ASN A 263 -14.01 4.14 16.38
N TYR A 264 -14.16 5.11 15.48
CA TYR A 264 -13.20 6.20 15.30
C TYR A 264 -13.88 7.59 15.18
N THR A 265 -13.07 8.65 15.27
CA THR A 265 -13.47 10.06 15.14
C THR A 265 -12.98 10.66 13.82
N GLN A 266 -13.40 11.90 13.52
CA GLN A 266 -12.87 12.68 12.39
C GLN A 266 -11.37 13.01 12.47
N ALA A 267 -10.69 12.69 13.59
CA ALA A 267 -9.25 12.86 13.77
C ALA A 267 -8.44 11.57 13.52
N PHE A 268 -9.10 10.45 13.16
CA PHE A 268 -8.41 9.20 12.84
C PHE A 268 -7.89 9.21 11.40
N ASP A 269 -6.59 8.96 11.24
CA ASP A 269 -5.91 8.74 9.96
C ASP A 269 -5.52 7.26 9.83
N LEU A 270 -6.01 6.61 8.77
CA LEU A 270 -5.81 5.19 8.51
C LEU A 270 -4.36 4.83 8.22
N GLN A 271 -3.62 5.73 7.58
CA GLN A 271 -2.24 5.50 7.14
C GLN A 271 -1.27 5.77 8.27
N GLN A 272 -1.46 6.85 9.02
CA GLN A 272 -0.75 7.10 10.27
C GLN A 272 -0.92 5.92 11.24
N TYR A 273 -2.14 5.39 11.36
CA TYR A 273 -2.39 4.24 12.24
C TYR A 273 -1.84 2.92 11.67
N LYS A 274 -1.92 2.67 10.36
CA LYS A 274 -1.25 1.53 9.68
C LYS A 274 0.26 1.53 9.96
N GLN A 275 0.91 2.69 9.84
CA GLN A 275 2.34 2.84 10.14
C GLN A 275 2.65 2.68 11.64
N ARG A 276 1.78 3.17 12.54
CA ARG A 276 1.90 2.88 13.99
C ARG A 276 1.86 1.37 14.24
N LEU A 277 0.88 0.66 13.67
CA LEU A 277 0.70 -0.77 13.93
C LEU A 277 1.89 -1.61 13.44
N LEU A 278 2.44 -1.27 12.27
CA LEU A 278 3.68 -1.86 11.77
C LEU A 278 4.82 -1.62 12.77
N HIS A 279 5.19 -0.36 12.99
CA HIS A 279 6.39 -0.01 13.73
C HIS A 279 6.34 -0.33 15.24
N THR A 280 5.15 -0.33 15.84
CA THR A 280 4.97 -0.53 17.30
C THR A 280 4.78 -1.99 17.67
N PHE A 281 4.37 -2.86 16.73
CA PHE A 281 4.03 -4.26 17.05
C PHE A 281 4.61 -5.29 16.08
N LEU A 282 4.58 -5.05 14.77
CA LEU A 282 4.91 -6.05 13.75
C LEU A 282 6.41 -6.08 13.42
N ASP A 283 7.07 -4.91 13.37
CA ASP A 283 8.53 -4.75 13.24
C ASP A 283 9.33 -5.43 14.40
N LEU A 284 8.65 -5.86 15.47
CA LEU A 284 9.28 -6.41 16.68
C LEU A 284 9.45 -7.93 16.60
N PRO A 285 10.59 -8.52 17.05
CA PRO A 285 10.87 -9.95 16.88
C PRO A 285 9.81 -10.93 17.41
N GLN A 286 9.04 -10.54 18.44
CA GLN A 286 7.92 -11.35 18.97
C GLN A 286 6.69 -11.43 18.06
N ALA A 287 6.64 -10.67 16.96
CA ALA A 287 5.62 -10.71 15.92
C ALA A 287 6.15 -11.31 14.59
N SER A 288 7.30 -11.99 14.62
CA SER A 288 7.81 -12.75 13.48
C SER A 288 6.76 -13.75 12.96
N GLY A 289 6.48 -13.72 11.65
CA GLY A 289 5.43 -14.50 11.00
C GLY A 289 3.99 -14.03 11.26
N VAL A 290 3.78 -12.89 11.92
CA VAL A 290 2.45 -12.23 12.04
C VAL A 290 2.26 -11.23 10.91
N ARG A 291 1.11 -11.30 10.24
CA ARG A 291 0.76 -10.46 9.09
C ARG A 291 -0.61 -9.80 9.28
N MET A 292 -0.78 -8.60 8.72
CA MET A 292 -1.87 -7.68 8.99
C MET A 292 -2.54 -7.15 7.72
N ALA A 293 -3.87 -7.17 7.69
CA ALA A 293 -4.67 -6.33 6.79
C ALA A 293 -5.39 -5.25 7.61
N ILE A 294 -5.51 -4.03 7.07
CA ILE A 294 -6.18 -2.91 7.75
C ILE A 294 -7.03 -2.10 6.75
N SER A 295 -8.35 -2.16 6.90
CA SER A 295 -9.32 -1.71 5.89
C SER A 295 -10.55 -1.05 6.51
N LYS A 296 -11.18 -0.12 5.79
CA LYS A 296 -12.43 0.53 6.21
C LYS A 296 -13.65 -0.26 5.73
N VAL A 297 -14.35 -0.88 6.67
CA VAL A 297 -15.48 -1.79 6.39
C VAL A 297 -16.80 -1.20 6.89
N TYR A 298 -17.92 -1.73 6.41
CA TYR A 298 -19.27 -1.31 6.84
C TYR A 298 -19.98 -2.51 7.47
N ARG A 299 -20.11 -2.51 8.80
CA ARG A 299 -20.68 -3.64 9.57
C ARG A 299 -22.08 -3.30 10.08
N ALA A 300 -23.00 -4.27 10.03
CA ALA A 300 -24.34 -4.08 10.58
C ALA A 300 -24.26 -4.01 12.11
N ASN A 301 -24.85 -2.98 12.73
CA ASN A 301 -24.69 -2.72 14.16
C ASN A 301 -25.47 -3.71 15.04
N THR A 302 -24.86 -4.86 15.35
CA THR A 302 -25.37 -5.88 16.28
C THR A 302 -25.14 -5.49 17.73
N VAL A 303 -25.90 -4.51 18.23
CA VAL A 303 -25.87 -4.11 19.65
C VAL A 303 -26.23 -5.30 20.56
N PRO A 304 -25.30 -5.81 21.40
CA PRO A 304 -25.59 -6.93 22.28
C PRO A 304 -26.68 -6.55 23.29
N GLY A 305 -27.72 -7.39 23.43
CA GLY A 305 -28.81 -7.21 24.40
C GLY A 305 -30.11 -6.59 23.88
N SER A 306 -30.21 -6.20 22.60
CA SER A 306 -31.47 -5.66 22.03
C SER A 306 -32.50 -6.76 21.70
N VAL A 307 -33.03 -7.44 22.73
CA VAL A 307 -34.01 -8.55 22.62
C VAL A 307 -35.43 -8.04 22.29
N HIS A 308 -35.59 -6.79 21.83
CA HIS A 308 -36.88 -6.13 21.56
C HIS A 308 -37.00 -5.61 20.12
N ALA A 309 -36.53 -6.40 19.15
CA ALA A 309 -36.80 -6.22 17.71
C ALA A 309 -38.26 -6.57 17.35
N ALA A 310 -39.23 -5.91 18.00
CA ALA A 310 -40.65 -6.12 17.76
C ALA A 310 -41.09 -5.53 16.40
N ARG A 311 -41.52 -6.40 15.48
CA ARG A 311 -42.32 -6.11 14.25
C ARG A 311 -42.15 -4.70 13.66
N GLY A 312 -40.97 -4.41 13.12
CA GLY A 312 -40.76 -3.21 12.31
C GLY A 312 -39.55 -3.36 11.38
N LYS A 313 -39.71 -3.02 10.09
CA LYS A 313 -38.60 -2.92 9.14
C LYS A 313 -37.78 -1.65 9.42
N ARG A 314 -37.04 -1.61 10.52
CA ARG A 314 -35.86 -0.73 10.61
C ARG A 314 -34.74 -1.43 9.85
N GLN A 315 -34.20 -0.79 8.81
CA GLN A 315 -32.90 -1.19 8.28
C GLN A 315 -31.89 -1.10 9.43
N ALA A 316 -31.16 -2.18 9.67
CA ALA A 316 -30.01 -2.14 10.56
C ALA A 316 -28.98 -1.24 9.90
N GLY A 317 -28.74 -0.05 10.47
CA GLY A 317 -27.74 0.87 9.95
C GLY A 317 -26.38 0.20 9.97
N THR A 318 -25.75 0.08 8.80
CA THR A 318 -24.34 -0.26 8.69
C THR A 318 -23.53 0.96 9.09
N LEU A 319 -22.62 0.80 10.04
CA LEU A 319 -21.70 1.85 10.45
C LEU A 319 -20.32 1.57 9.87
N PRO A 320 -19.57 2.61 9.43
CA PRO A 320 -18.18 2.44 9.06
C PRO A 320 -17.36 2.12 10.32
N GLN A 321 -16.46 1.16 10.20
CA GLN A 321 -15.50 0.77 11.23
C GLN A 321 -14.17 0.45 10.55
N ILE A 322 -13.06 0.59 11.27
CA ILE A 322 -11.78 0.08 10.79
C ILE A 322 -11.65 -1.37 11.26
N GLN A 323 -11.50 -2.30 10.31
CA GLN A 323 -11.19 -3.70 10.56
C GLN A 323 -9.67 -3.87 10.46
N VAL A 324 -9.04 -4.43 11.48
CA VAL A 324 -7.68 -4.94 11.41
C VAL A 324 -7.72 -6.45 11.55
N VAL A 325 -7.25 -7.16 10.53
CA VAL A 325 -7.16 -8.62 10.50
C VAL A 325 -5.72 -9.01 10.77
N LEU A 326 -5.50 -9.89 11.75
CA LEU A 326 -4.19 -10.42 12.10
C LEU A 326 -4.21 -11.94 11.91
N THR A 327 -3.27 -12.46 11.14
CA THR A 327 -3.02 -13.89 10.95
C THR A 327 -1.55 -14.18 11.24
N ASP A 328 -1.21 -15.44 11.48
CA ASP A 328 0.19 -15.86 11.53
C ASP A 328 0.43 -17.13 10.72
N ASP A 329 1.69 -17.41 10.42
CA ASP A 329 2.13 -18.61 9.69
C ASP A 329 2.19 -19.86 10.61
N GLY A 330 1.54 -19.82 11.77
CA GLY A 330 1.42 -20.92 12.72
C GLY A 330 0.58 -22.08 12.17
N ALA A 331 0.99 -23.31 12.45
CA ALA A 331 0.34 -24.52 11.95
C ALA A 331 -0.33 -25.34 13.07
N GLY A 332 -1.44 -26.01 12.72
CA GLY A 332 -2.11 -26.94 13.63
C GLY A 332 -2.66 -26.23 14.88
N PRO A 333 -2.43 -26.75 16.10
CA PRO A 333 -2.93 -26.16 17.34
C PRO A 333 -2.41 -24.74 17.66
N GLU A 334 -1.30 -24.32 17.05
CA GLU A 334 -0.67 -23.02 17.30
C GLU A 334 -1.11 -21.94 16.29
N ALA A 335 -1.91 -22.30 15.28
CA ALA A 335 -2.36 -21.39 14.21
C ALA A 335 -3.18 -20.21 14.75
N GLY A 336 -2.73 -18.99 14.50
CA GLY A 336 -3.34 -17.74 14.95
C GLY A 336 -2.91 -17.27 16.35
N ARG A 337 -2.05 -18.02 17.05
CA ARG A 337 -1.69 -17.70 18.45
C ARG A 337 -0.81 -16.45 18.60
N ALA A 338 0.12 -16.22 17.68
CA ALA A 338 0.96 -15.03 17.70
C ALA A 338 0.16 -13.79 17.28
N ALA A 339 -0.71 -13.93 16.27
CA ALA A 339 -1.67 -12.90 15.87
C ALA A 339 -2.60 -12.47 17.02
N ILE A 340 -3.09 -13.42 17.82
CA ILE A 340 -3.92 -13.13 19.01
C ILE A 340 -3.12 -12.38 20.09
N HIS A 341 -1.86 -12.76 20.32
CA HIS A 341 -0.99 -12.06 21.28
C HIS A 341 -0.74 -10.61 20.84
N VAL A 342 -0.43 -10.38 19.56
CA VAL A 342 -0.29 -9.04 18.97
C VAL A 342 -1.60 -8.25 19.07
N ALA A 343 -2.75 -8.87 18.79
CA ALA A 343 -4.06 -8.23 18.90
C ALA A 343 -4.38 -7.77 20.34
N HIS A 344 -3.98 -8.52 21.36
CA HIS A 344 -4.13 -8.11 22.76
C HIS A 344 -3.23 -6.92 23.13
N ALA A 345 -1.99 -6.88 22.61
CA ALA A 345 -1.12 -5.73 22.78
C ALA A 345 -1.73 -4.46 22.13
N ILE A 346 -2.29 -4.59 20.93
CA ILE A 346 -2.95 -3.48 20.22
C ILE A 346 -4.22 -3.02 20.96
N LEU A 347 -5.06 -3.92 21.49
CA LEU A 347 -6.20 -3.48 22.33
C LEU A 347 -5.77 -2.76 23.61
N THR A 348 -4.60 -3.11 24.17
CA THR A 348 -4.05 -2.45 25.36
C THR A 348 -3.59 -1.04 25.02
N ASP A 349 -2.86 -0.88 23.92
CA ASP A 349 -2.46 0.41 23.37
C ASP A 349 -3.65 1.30 23.00
N VAL A 350 -4.71 0.74 22.42
CA VAL A 350 -5.96 1.46 22.13
C VAL A 350 -6.66 1.94 23.41
N ALA A 351 -6.54 1.22 24.53
CA ALA A 351 -7.10 1.63 25.81
C ALA A 351 -6.27 2.72 26.51
N GLU A 352 -4.95 2.78 26.28
CA GLU A 352 -4.03 3.75 26.89
C GLU A 352 -3.83 5.02 26.03
N GLN A 353 -3.66 4.86 24.72
CA GLN A 353 -3.20 5.89 23.77
C GLN A 353 -4.13 6.06 22.56
N GLY A 354 -5.13 5.18 22.37
CA GLY A 354 -6.00 5.19 21.17
C GLY A 354 -6.74 6.51 20.93
N ALA A 355 -7.02 7.29 21.97
CA ALA A 355 -7.64 8.61 21.87
C ALA A 355 -6.77 9.63 21.10
N ASP A 356 -5.44 9.54 21.20
CA ASP A 356 -4.50 10.42 20.50
C ASP A 356 -4.45 10.13 19.00
N PHE A 357 -4.84 8.91 18.60
CA PHE A 357 -5.04 8.49 17.20
C PHE A 357 -6.52 8.58 16.78
N GLY A 358 -7.36 9.26 17.55
CA GLY A 358 -8.78 9.46 17.24
C GLY A 358 -9.67 8.21 17.35
N ILE A 359 -9.21 7.13 18.00
CA ILE A 359 -9.99 5.90 18.24
C ILE A 359 -10.85 6.07 19.51
N LEU A 360 -12.13 5.70 19.41
CA LEU A 360 -13.10 5.78 20.51
C LEU A 360 -13.24 4.46 21.30
N GLN A 361 -13.14 3.33 20.61
CA GLN A 361 -13.30 2.00 21.19
C GLN A 361 -12.73 0.93 20.25
N GLY A 362 -12.04 -0.06 20.81
CA GLY A 362 -11.69 -1.31 20.12
C GLY A 362 -12.41 -2.52 20.73
N ASN A 363 -12.84 -3.45 19.88
CA ASN A 363 -13.31 -4.79 20.27
C ASN A 363 -12.55 -5.86 19.48
N MET A 364 -12.35 -7.05 20.04
CA MET A 364 -11.69 -8.18 19.37
C MET A 364 -12.61 -9.42 19.25
N GLU A 365 -12.56 -10.03 18.08
CA GLU A 365 -13.00 -11.41 17.79
C GLU A 365 -11.75 -12.25 17.48
N TYR A 366 -11.62 -13.47 18.04
CA TYR A 366 -10.41 -14.28 17.86
C TYR A 366 -10.69 -15.80 17.78
N SER A 367 -9.88 -16.50 16.98
CA SER A 367 -9.98 -17.96 16.86
C SER A 367 -9.60 -18.63 18.17
N SER A 368 -10.51 -19.44 18.71
CA SER A 368 -10.43 -19.97 20.07
C SER A 368 -11.18 -21.28 20.22
N SER A 369 -10.78 -22.09 21.21
CA SER A 369 -11.49 -23.32 21.60
C SER A 369 -12.84 -23.08 22.30
N SER A 370 -13.15 -21.82 22.62
CA SER A 370 -14.45 -21.40 23.15
C SER A 370 -14.71 -19.94 22.77
N GLY A 371 -15.45 -19.74 21.67
CA GLY A 371 -15.70 -18.43 21.04
C GLY A 371 -16.10 -17.35 22.04
N SER A 372 -15.19 -16.43 22.31
CA SER A 372 -15.33 -15.38 23.33
C SER A 372 -15.00 -14.03 22.71
N THR A 373 -15.92 -13.06 22.79
CA THR A 373 -15.70 -11.69 22.32
C THR A 373 -15.04 -10.86 23.41
N ALA A 374 -13.81 -10.40 23.18
CA ALA A 374 -13.11 -9.49 24.09
C ALA A 374 -13.48 -8.04 23.74
N GLY A 375 -14.57 -7.56 24.34
CA GLY A 375 -15.00 -6.16 24.19
C GLY A 375 -14.55 -5.31 25.38
N LEU A 376 -13.63 -4.37 25.14
CA LEU A 376 -13.33 -3.31 26.10
C LEU A 376 -14.39 -2.22 25.94
N THR A 377 -15.52 -2.37 26.63
CA THR A 377 -16.33 -1.19 26.97
C THR A 377 -15.51 -0.35 27.93
N GLY A 378 -15.10 0.85 27.51
CA GLY A 378 -14.52 1.83 28.41
C GLY A 378 -15.53 2.19 29.49
N GLU A 379 -15.46 1.52 30.64
CA GLU A 379 -16.17 1.95 31.84
C GLU A 379 -15.69 3.35 32.16
N ARG A 380 -16.54 4.35 31.89
CA ARG A 380 -16.36 5.67 32.48
C ARG A 380 -16.19 5.46 33.98
N PRO A 381 -15.05 5.81 34.61
CA PRO A 381 -14.97 5.80 36.05
C PRO A 381 -16.13 6.67 36.54
N THR A 382 -16.99 6.08 37.38
CA THR A 382 -18.21 6.75 37.83
C THR A 382 -17.80 8.09 38.44
N SER A 383 -18.31 9.18 37.89
CA SER A 383 -17.75 10.51 38.11
C SER A 383 -18.03 10.98 39.54
N GLY A 384 -17.15 10.56 40.47
CA GLY A 384 -17.17 10.93 41.87
C GLY A 384 -17.23 12.46 41.98
N LEU A 385 -18.16 12.94 42.81
CA LEU A 385 -18.63 14.31 42.76
C LEU A 385 -17.62 15.28 43.39
N VAL A 386 -16.58 15.64 42.63
CA VAL A 386 -15.46 16.53 43.05
C VAL A 386 -15.33 17.76 42.15
N THR A 387 -16.39 18.15 41.44
CA THR A 387 -16.42 19.37 40.61
C THR A 387 -16.90 20.59 41.42
N GLY A 388 -16.22 20.90 42.52
CA GLY A 388 -16.61 21.96 43.46
C GLY A 388 -15.52 22.97 43.85
N MET A 389 -14.24 22.61 43.77
CA MET A 389 -13.15 23.45 44.29
C MET A 389 -12.73 24.59 43.34
N ALA A 390 -12.53 24.31 42.05
CA ALA A 390 -12.00 25.30 41.10
C ALA A 390 -12.93 26.50 40.91
N ILE A 391 -14.24 26.26 40.74
CA ILE A 391 -15.23 27.33 40.55
C ILE A 391 -15.41 28.13 41.85
N ALA A 392 -15.40 27.49 43.02
CA ALA A 392 -15.45 28.18 44.31
C ALA A 392 -14.22 29.07 44.56
N LEU A 393 -13.01 28.61 44.19
CA LEU A 393 -11.78 29.41 44.27
C LEU A 393 -11.82 30.62 43.33
N VAL A 394 -12.26 30.45 42.07
CA VAL A 394 -12.35 31.56 41.10
C VAL A 394 -13.42 32.58 41.53
N LEU A 395 -14.62 32.12 41.92
CA LEU A 395 -15.67 33.02 42.42
C LEU A 395 -15.25 33.71 43.73
N GLY A 396 -14.53 33.01 44.61
CA GLY A 396 -13.95 33.57 45.84
C GLY A 396 -12.94 34.68 45.54
N LEU A 397 -12.00 34.44 44.61
CA LEU A 397 -11.04 35.45 44.15
C LEU A 397 -11.72 36.66 43.52
N MET A 398 -12.74 36.45 42.67
CA MET A 398 -13.50 37.53 42.05
C MET A 398 -14.30 38.35 43.07
N ALA A 399 -14.88 37.70 44.08
CA ALA A 399 -15.56 38.39 45.19
C ALA A 399 -14.58 39.19 46.07
N LEU A 400 -13.40 38.65 46.35
CA LEU A 400 -12.37 39.29 47.16
C LEU A 400 -11.74 40.50 46.42
N LEU A 401 -11.44 40.36 45.12
CA LEU A 401 -11.03 41.44 44.24
C LEU A 401 -12.10 42.52 44.11
N GLY A 402 -13.37 42.14 43.91
CA GLY A 402 -14.51 43.07 43.86
C GLY A 402 -14.70 43.83 45.18
N GLY A 403 -14.54 43.15 46.32
CA GLY A 403 -14.56 43.74 47.66
C GLY A 403 -13.44 44.75 47.87
N LEU A 404 -12.21 44.42 47.47
CA LEU A 404 -11.07 45.36 47.48
C LEU A 404 -11.34 46.59 46.59
N LEU A 405 -11.90 46.40 45.40
CA LEU A 405 -12.23 47.49 44.48
C LEU A 405 -13.34 48.41 45.03
N LEU A 406 -14.32 47.84 45.74
CA LEU A 406 -15.35 48.60 46.47
C LEU A 406 -14.78 49.35 47.69
N LEU A 407 -13.89 48.73 48.47
CA LEU A 407 -13.21 49.37 49.61
C LEU A 407 -12.30 50.52 49.16
N HIS A 408 -11.67 50.38 48.00
CA HIS A 408 -10.90 51.44 47.35
C HIS A 408 -11.82 52.57 46.84
N ARG A 409 -12.90 52.26 46.11
CA ARG A 409 -13.87 53.26 45.62
C ARG A 409 -14.62 54.00 46.73
N THR A 410 -14.83 53.35 47.88
CA THR A 410 -15.44 54.00 49.08
C THR A 410 -14.40 54.71 49.95
N GLY A 411 -13.13 54.78 49.54
CA GLY A 411 -12.08 55.57 50.19
C GLY A 411 -11.63 55.06 51.56
N ARG A 412 -12.02 53.82 51.94
CA ARG A 412 -11.77 53.27 53.29
C ARG A 412 -10.42 52.58 53.45
N VAL A 413 -9.67 52.35 52.36
CA VAL A 413 -8.32 51.77 52.39
C VAL A 413 -7.41 52.57 51.46
N ARG A 414 -6.27 53.04 51.97
CA ARG A 414 -5.16 53.57 51.16
C ARG A 414 -4.10 52.48 51.01
N LEU A 415 -3.74 52.14 49.78
CA LEU A 415 -2.57 51.32 49.49
C LEU A 415 -1.31 52.20 49.56
N TRP A 416 -0.28 51.72 50.26
CA TRP A 416 1.05 52.35 50.27
C TRP A 416 1.79 52.00 48.96
N PRO A 417 2.54 52.93 48.35
CA PRO A 417 3.33 52.61 47.16
C PRO A 417 4.61 51.88 47.55
N LEU A 418 4.82 50.67 47.04
CA LEU A 418 6.12 49.99 47.11
C LEU A 418 7.06 50.58 46.05
N ALA A 419 8.19 51.12 46.48
CA ALA A 419 9.22 51.63 45.60
C ALA A 419 10.07 50.49 45.01
N ILE A 420 10.46 50.62 43.75
CA ILE A 420 11.35 49.67 43.04
C ILE A 420 12.79 50.21 43.13
N PRO A 421 13.74 49.52 43.80
CA PRO A 421 15.14 49.91 43.78
C PRO A 421 15.86 49.27 42.58
N THR A 422 16.44 50.11 41.72
CA THR A 422 17.42 49.69 40.70
C THR A 422 18.79 49.49 41.35
N LEU A 423 19.53 48.43 40.97
CA LEU A 423 20.97 48.38 41.22
C LEU A 423 21.71 47.49 40.20
N TRP A 424 22.75 48.06 39.59
CA TRP A 424 23.75 47.39 38.76
C TRP A 424 25.13 48.00 39.12
N HIS A 425 26.20 47.39 38.60
CA HIS A 425 27.61 47.82 38.72
C HIS A 425 28.40 47.53 40.03
N ARG A 426 29.00 46.33 40.03
CA ARG A 426 30.47 46.09 39.95
C ARG A 426 31.40 46.66 41.03
N SER A 427 32.14 45.76 41.68
CA SER A 427 33.58 45.93 41.94
C SER A 427 34.34 44.63 41.67
N GLU A 428 35.39 44.73 40.87
CA GLU A 428 36.53 43.80 40.79
C GLU A 428 37.49 44.03 41.99
N SER A 429 38.56 43.27 42.25
CA SER A 429 39.13 42.02 41.69
C SER A 429 40.21 41.47 42.64
N ALA A 430 40.49 40.15 42.62
CA ALA A 430 41.88 39.63 42.61
C ALA A 430 41.98 38.09 42.40
N SER A 431 42.60 37.69 41.29
CA SER A 431 43.49 36.53 41.08
C SER A 431 43.22 35.10 41.66
N ASN A 432 43.32 34.14 40.73
CA ASN A 432 44.13 32.90 40.75
C ASN A 432 43.47 31.51 40.87
N GLN A 433 43.92 30.66 39.92
CA GLN A 433 44.07 29.18 39.94
C GLN A 433 42.84 28.29 40.13
N GLY A 434 42.68 27.30 39.24
CA GLY A 434 41.92 26.07 39.54
C GLY A 434 41.23 25.40 38.35
N ASN A 435 41.99 24.58 37.60
CA ASN A 435 41.59 23.36 36.87
C ASN A 435 40.18 23.19 36.23
N LEU A 436 40.22 22.73 34.97
CA LEU A 436 39.46 21.59 34.40
C LEU A 436 37.91 21.54 34.61
N GLY A 437 37.09 21.43 33.56
CA GLY A 437 37.37 21.35 32.12
C GLY A 437 36.26 20.59 31.38
N PHE A 438 35.97 21.00 30.14
CA PHE A 438 35.10 20.27 29.20
C PHE A 438 35.55 20.61 27.78
N GLU A 439 36.30 19.69 27.15
CA GLU A 439 36.60 19.73 25.71
C GLU A 439 35.72 18.70 24.99
N ASN A 440 35.45 18.95 23.71
CA ASN A 440 34.47 18.23 22.90
C ASN A 440 35.19 17.42 21.79
N PRO A 441 35.44 16.12 21.98
CA PRO A 441 36.32 15.36 21.09
C PRO A 441 35.56 14.76 19.90
N ILE A 442 35.73 15.36 18.72
CA ILE A 442 35.43 14.67 17.45
C ILE A 442 36.60 14.75 16.43
N PHE A 443 37.57 15.65 16.63
CA PHE A 443 38.86 15.66 15.94
C PHE A 443 39.98 16.10 16.88
N ASP A 444 40.81 15.15 17.33
CA ASP A 444 42.28 15.32 17.45
C ASP A 444 42.94 14.10 18.12
N SER A 445 43.78 13.36 17.37
CA SER A 445 44.99 12.65 17.85
C SER A 445 45.72 11.94 16.71
N PRO A 446 47.02 12.21 16.46
CA PRO A 446 47.83 11.51 15.45
C PRO A 446 48.52 10.25 16.00
N VAL A 447 49.08 9.45 15.08
CA VAL A 447 49.78 8.17 15.34
C VAL A 447 51.23 8.38 15.83
N PRO A 448 51.70 7.60 16.83
CA PRO A 448 53.11 7.33 17.08
C PRO A 448 53.57 6.03 16.40
N ILE A 449 54.73 6.05 15.73
CA ILE A 449 55.29 4.88 15.01
C ILE A 449 56.41 4.22 15.81
N SER A 450 56.30 2.91 16.08
CA SER A 450 57.38 1.89 16.19
C SER A 450 56.80 0.56 16.69
N GLY A 451 57.06 -0.62 16.13
CA GLY A 451 57.78 -0.95 14.90
C GLY A 451 58.56 -2.27 15.02
N LEU A 452 58.21 -3.31 14.24
CA LEU A 452 59.05 -4.49 13.97
C LEU A 452 58.50 -5.31 12.77
N ASN A 453 59.41 -5.72 11.89
CA ASN A 453 59.23 -6.41 10.60
C ASN A 453 59.00 -7.95 10.76
N PRO A 454 58.77 -8.72 9.67
CA PRO A 454 58.04 -8.44 8.42
C PRO A 454 57.07 -9.58 7.99
N GLY A 455 56.29 -9.36 6.93
CA GLY A 455 55.74 -10.43 6.07
C GLY A 455 56.58 -10.60 4.79
N PRO A 456 56.55 -11.76 4.10
CA PRO A 456 57.31 -11.99 2.86
C PRO A 456 56.67 -11.37 1.61
N ASP A 457 57.52 -11.09 0.62
CA ASP A 457 57.23 -10.36 -0.63
C ASP A 457 56.63 -11.20 -1.78
N VAL A 458 56.57 -10.57 -2.97
CA VAL A 458 56.40 -11.13 -4.35
C VAL A 458 54.91 -11.35 -4.75
N GLU A 459 54.41 -10.93 -5.91
CA GLU A 459 55.09 -10.58 -7.19
C GLU A 459 54.58 -9.27 -7.85
N VAL A 460 55.38 -8.72 -8.78
CA VAL A 460 55.08 -7.55 -9.63
C VAL A 460 55.51 -7.86 -11.07
N VAL A 461 54.72 -7.46 -12.08
CA VAL A 461 55.10 -7.50 -13.51
C VAL A 461 54.72 -6.20 -14.22
N LEU A 462 55.56 -5.76 -15.15
CA LEU A 462 55.58 -4.46 -15.84
C LEU A 462 56.01 -4.64 -17.32
N GLU A 463 55.77 -3.71 -18.26
CA GLU A 463 55.07 -2.42 -18.13
C GLU A 463 53.81 -2.35 -19.05
N ASP A 464 53.64 -1.62 -20.16
CA ASP A 464 54.43 -0.61 -20.90
C ASP A 464 53.46 0.41 -21.56
N ALA A 465 53.98 1.53 -22.04
CA ALA A 465 53.25 2.79 -22.23
C ALA A 465 52.71 3.09 -23.64
N SER A 466 51.79 4.07 -23.71
CA SER A 466 51.96 5.19 -24.65
C SER A 466 51.17 6.44 -24.27
N SER A 467 51.85 7.58 -24.35
CA SER A 467 51.36 8.98 -24.28
C SER A 467 51.98 9.74 -25.47
N PRO A 468 51.67 11.02 -25.81
CA PRO A 468 51.06 12.10 -25.01
C PRO A 468 49.78 12.67 -25.71
N THR A 469 49.14 13.82 -25.38
CA THR A 469 49.62 15.09 -24.80
C THR A 469 48.46 15.92 -24.18
N SER A 470 48.78 16.72 -23.15
CA SER A 470 47.93 17.80 -22.58
C SER A 470 48.28 19.18 -23.21
N PRO A 471 47.78 20.38 -22.80
CA PRO A 471 46.95 20.77 -21.64
C PRO A 471 45.63 21.53 -22.04
N ASN A 472 44.66 21.83 -21.16
CA ASN A 472 44.78 22.70 -19.99
C ASN A 472 43.50 22.68 -19.12
N ARG A 473 43.55 23.31 -17.93
CA ARG A 473 42.49 23.39 -16.92
C ARG A 473 41.31 24.27 -17.34
N ASN A 474 40.10 23.91 -16.90
CA ASN A 474 39.33 24.79 -16.00
C ASN A 474 38.30 24.03 -15.17
N SER A 475 37.82 24.66 -14.09
CA SER A 475 36.80 24.11 -13.19
C SER A 475 35.38 24.40 -13.71
N GLY A 476 34.44 23.47 -13.49
CA GLY A 476 33.04 23.64 -13.89
C GLY A 476 32.18 22.40 -13.63
N SER A 477 31.55 22.33 -12.47
CA SER A 477 30.56 21.29 -12.14
C SER A 477 29.22 21.60 -12.83
N TYR A 478 28.88 20.87 -13.88
CA TYR A 478 27.58 20.97 -14.55
C TYR A 478 26.94 19.59 -14.76
N PHE A 479 25.75 19.44 -14.18
CA PHE A 479 24.81 18.38 -14.53
C PHE A 479 24.19 18.73 -15.89
N THR A 480 24.21 17.79 -16.85
CA THR A 480 23.62 18.02 -18.17
C THR A 480 22.69 16.85 -18.54
N ASN A 481 21.39 17.12 -18.45
CA ASN A 481 20.26 16.32 -18.89
C ASN A 481 19.15 17.37 -19.18
N PRO A 482 18.45 17.37 -20.33
CA PRO A 482 18.09 16.18 -21.09
C PRO A 482 18.23 16.27 -22.62
N LEU A 483 17.89 15.13 -23.25
CA LEU A 483 17.24 14.98 -24.56
C LEU A 483 16.91 16.29 -25.31
N PHE A 484 17.78 16.71 -26.21
CA PHE A 484 17.45 17.25 -27.54
C PHE A 484 18.72 17.45 -28.36
N GLU A 485 19.04 16.52 -29.27
CA GLU A 485 19.72 16.88 -30.51
C GLU A 485 19.38 15.86 -31.60
N THR A 486 18.97 16.38 -32.77
CA THR A 486 18.61 15.61 -33.97
C THR A 486 19.65 15.86 -35.05
N ASP A 487 19.97 14.81 -35.82
CA ASP A 487 20.53 14.85 -37.17
C ASP A 487 21.82 15.67 -37.43
N ILE A 488 22.97 14.97 -37.42
CA ILE A 488 24.03 15.11 -38.45
C ILE A 488 24.51 13.70 -38.85
#